data_AF-B9SRP1-F1
#
_entry.id   AF-B9SRP1-F1
#
_cell.length_a   1.000
_cell.length_b   1.000
_cell.length_c   1.000
_cell.angle_alpha   90.00
_cell.angle_beta   90.00
_cell.angle_gamma   90.00
#
_symmetry.space_group_name_H-M   'P 1'
#
loop_
_entity.id
_entity.type
_entity.pdbx_description
1 polymer ?
#
loop_
_entity_poly.entity_id
_entity_poly.type
_entity_poly.pdbx_seq_one_letter_code
_entity_poly.pdbx_strand_id
1 'polypeptide(L)'
;MSSVDCIRHSSGLALLWKGDYNDILSREENWGKNPHLGWLLEGFQSIIRDCGLMDLNVSGHKFTWKKGKGTYAWVKEKLDRIMANATWISKFNSYKAYNLSMFSSNHSPLFLDPIV
;
A
#
# COMPACT_ATOMS: atom_id res chain seq x y z
N MET A 1 6.52 -14.54 14.44
CA MET A 1 5.38 -13.76 14.97
C MET A 1 4.74 -13.07 13.79
N SER A 2 3.48 -13.24 13.42
CA SER A 2 2.39 -14.13 13.80
C SER A 2 1.82 -14.67 12.49
N SER A 3 1.18 -15.85 12.53
CA SER A 3 0.39 -16.38 11.41
C SER A 3 -0.53 -15.26 10.89
N VAL A 4 -0.17 -14.68 9.75
CA VAL A 4 -1.19 -14.17 8.84
C VAL A 4 -1.64 -15.45 8.16
N ASP A 5 -2.62 -16.13 8.75
CA ASP A 5 -3.46 -17.06 7.99
C ASP A 5 -4.20 -16.19 6.97
N CYS A 6 -3.46 -15.82 5.93
CA CYS A 6 -3.97 -15.29 4.70
C CYS A 6 -5.19 -16.11 4.35
N ILE A 7 -6.32 -15.44 4.13
CA ILE A 7 -7.63 -16.07 3.99
C ILE A 7 -7.74 -16.80 2.64
N ARG A 8 -6.85 -17.77 2.39
CA ARG A 8 -6.92 -18.72 1.28
C ARG A 8 -8.27 -19.48 1.29
N HIS A 9 -8.99 -19.43 2.40
CA HIS A 9 -10.31 -20.04 2.59
C HIS A 9 -11.51 -19.08 2.40
N SER A 10 -11.34 -17.79 2.08
CA SER A 10 -12.48 -16.90 1.75
C SER A 10 -12.87 -16.98 0.28
N SER A 11 -12.80 -18.18 -0.30
CA SER A 11 -13.16 -18.44 -1.68
C SER A 11 -14.57 -17.92 -1.95
N GLY A 12 -14.68 -16.82 -2.70
CA GLY A 12 -15.93 -16.19 -3.12
C GLY A 12 -16.26 -14.83 -2.49
N LEU A 13 -15.52 -14.36 -1.47
CA LEU A 13 -15.75 -13.03 -0.90
C LEU A 13 -14.87 -11.97 -1.59
N ALA A 14 -15.47 -10.82 -1.90
CA ALA A 14 -14.75 -9.64 -2.33
C ALA A 14 -14.06 -8.99 -1.12
N LEU A 15 -12.72 -8.93 -1.13
CA LEU A 15 -11.91 -8.35 -0.06
C LEU A 15 -11.20 -7.10 -0.52
N LEU A 16 -11.21 -6.08 0.34
CA LEU A 16 -10.44 -4.86 0.20
C LEU A 16 -9.84 -4.44 1.55
N TRP A 17 -8.53 -4.27 1.59
CA TRP A 17 -7.76 -3.87 2.76
C TRP A 17 -7.06 -2.55 2.49
N LYS A 18 -7.31 -1.55 3.32
CA LYS A 18 -6.72 -0.22 3.20
C LYS A 18 -6.13 0.20 4.53
N GLY A 19 -4.90 0.68 4.51
CA GLY A 19 -4.23 1.15 5.72
C GLY A 19 -2.73 1.29 5.54
N ASP A 20 -2.08 1.58 6.65
CA ASP A 20 -0.63 1.66 6.79
C ASP A 20 -0.05 0.27 7.02
N TYR A 21 0.77 -0.20 6.09
CA TYR A 21 1.46 -1.49 6.17
C TYR A 21 2.85 -1.36 6.79
N ASN A 22 3.36 -0.13 6.92
CA ASN A 22 4.68 0.18 7.44
C ASN A 22 5.84 -0.59 6.73
N ASP A 23 5.64 -0.96 5.47
CA ASP A 23 6.61 -1.64 4.60
C ASP A 23 6.41 -1.24 3.13
N ILE A 24 7.43 -1.45 2.31
CA ILE A 24 7.43 -1.09 0.89
C ILE A 24 7.56 -2.32 -0.01
N LEU A 25 6.96 -2.27 -1.21
CA LEU A 25 7.01 -3.35 -2.19
C LEU A 25 8.24 -3.27 -3.09
N SER A 26 8.82 -2.08 -3.26
CA SER A 26 9.96 -1.89 -4.16
C SER A 26 10.86 -0.76 -3.69
N ARG A 27 12.13 -0.76 -4.12
CA ARG A 27 13.09 0.29 -3.74
C ARG A 27 12.67 1.67 -4.22
N GLU A 28 11.95 1.75 -5.33
CA GLU A 28 11.48 3.01 -5.90
C GLU A 28 10.41 3.67 -5.02
N GLU A 29 9.79 2.93 -4.10
CA GLU A 29 8.83 3.43 -3.12
C GLU A 29 9.50 4.03 -1.88
N ASN A 30 10.82 3.99 -1.78
CA ASN A 30 11.61 4.73 -0.81
C ASN A 30 12.40 5.84 -1.53
N TRP A 31 12.36 7.03 -0.94
CA TRP A 31 13.20 8.15 -1.34
C TRP A 31 13.89 8.70 -0.11
N GLY A 32 15.23 8.68 -0.12
CA GLY A 32 16.06 9.10 0.99
C GLY A 32 17.40 8.37 0.98
N LYS A 33 18.19 8.55 2.04
CA LYS A 33 19.53 7.95 2.16
C LYS A 33 19.52 6.55 2.77
N ASN A 34 18.37 6.10 3.30
CA ASN A 34 18.24 4.83 4.02
C ASN A 34 17.49 3.83 3.14
N PRO A 35 18.20 2.96 2.40
CA PRO A 35 17.55 1.94 1.60
C PRO A 35 16.87 0.91 2.50
N HIS A 36 15.66 0.51 2.11
CA HIS A 36 14.99 -0.64 2.72
C HIS A 36 15.79 -1.93 2.48
N LEU A 37 15.82 -2.80 3.49
CA LEU A 37 16.54 -4.08 3.42
C LEU A 37 15.82 -5.03 2.45
N GLY A 38 16.57 -5.76 1.63
CA GLY A 38 16.00 -6.62 0.58
C GLY A 38 15.05 -7.71 1.13
N TRP A 39 15.43 -8.33 2.24
CA TRP A 39 14.63 -9.39 2.86
C TRP A 39 13.29 -8.90 3.43
N LEU A 40 13.17 -7.60 3.79
CA LEU A 40 11.88 -7.01 4.18
C LEU A 40 10.96 -6.89 2.95
N LEU A 41 11.49 -6.42 1.82
CA LEU A 41 10.76 -6.36 0.55
C LEU A 41 10.24 -7.74 0.15
N GLU A 42 11.12 -8.76 0.20
CA GLU A 42 10.78 -10.13 -0.16
C GLU A 42 9.72 -10.72 0.78
N GLY A 43 9.87 -10.48 2.09
CA GLY A 43 8.90 -10.92 3.10
C GLY A 43 7.52 -10.31 2.85
N PHE A 44 7.45 -9.00 2.63
CA PHE A 44 6.19 -8.31 2.40
C PHE A 44 5.53 -8.73 1.07
N GLN A 45 6.32 -8.87 0.00
CA GLN A 45 5.85 -9.42 -1.27
C GLN A 45 5.31 -10.84 -1.13
N SER A 46 5.96 -11.69 -0.33
CA SER A 46 5.48 -13.04 -0.07
C SER A 46 4.13 -13.03 0.63
N ILE A 47 3.98 -12.23 1.69
CA ILE A 47 2.71 -12.15 2.44
C ILE A 47 1.57 -11.70 1.54
N ILE A 48 1.77 -10.67 0.71
CA ILE A 48 0.75 -10.17 -0.22
C ILE A 48 0.35 -11.25 -1.22
N ARG A 49 1.34 -11.95 -1.78
CA ARG A 49 1.12 -13.06 -2.72
C ARG A 49 0.38 -14.22 -2.07
N ASP A 50 0.78 -14.61 -0.87
CA ASP A 50 0.18 -15.72 -0.12
C ASP A 50 -1.27 -15.41 0.28
N CYS A 51 -1.57 -14.12 0.48
CA CYS A 51 -2.92 -13.57 0.71
C CYS A 51 -3.74 -13.36 -0.57
N GLY A 52 -3.16 -13.54 -1.77
CA GLY A 52 -3.85 -13.32 -3.04
C GLY A 52 -4.34 -11.87 -3.21
N LEU A 53 -3.64 -10.93 -2.61
CA LEU A 53 -3.94 -9.50 -2.67
C LEU A 53 -3.13 -8.83 -3.78
N MET A 54 -3.70 -7.78 -4.35
CA MET A 54 -3.09 -6.92 -5.37
C MET A 54 -3.13 -5.48 -4.90
N ASP A 55 -2.01 -4.77 -5.01
CA ASP A 55 -1.94 -3.32 -4.75
C ASP A 55 -2.69 -2.57 -5.86
N LEU A 56 -3.74 -1.85 -5.49
CA LEU A 56 -4.55 -1.09 -6.43
C LEU A 56 -3.79 0.15 -6.90
N ASN A 57 -4.06 0.56 -8.14
CA ASN A 57 -3.41 1.74 -8.69
C ASN A 57 -3.99 3.00 -8.04
N VAL A 58 -3.13 3.79 -7.39
CA VAL A 58 -3.48 5.05 -6.74
C VAL A 58 -2.89 6.22 -7.51
N SER A 59 -3.74 7.13 -7.97
CA SER A 59 -3.34 8.36 -8.67
C SER A 59 -2.86 9.43 -7.69
N GLY A 60 -2.09 10.39 -8.19
CA GLY A 60 -1.57 11.52 -7.39
C GLY A 60 -0.15 11.28 -6.91
N HIS A 61 0.13 11.61 -5.65
CA HIS A 61 1.49 11.47 -5.11
C HIS A 61 1.88 10.00 -4.92
N LYS A 62 3.11 9.64 -5.30
CA LYS A 62 3.64 8.29 -5.12
C LYS A 62 3.78 7.89 -3.63
N PHE A 63 4.22 8.83 -2.81
CA PHE A 63 4.55 8.58 -1.40
C PHE A 63 3.38 8.95 -0.50
N THR A 64 3.08 8.09 0.46
CA THR A 64 2.01 8.27 1.44
C THR A 64 2.55 8.73 2.78
N TRP A 65 3.86 8.61 3.03
CA TRP A 65 4.52 9.09 4.22
C TRP A 65 5.73 9.99 3.91
N LYS A 66 6.00 10.96 4.78
CA LYS A 66 7.17 11.84 4.70
C LYS A 66 7.66 12.29 6.08
N LYS A 67 8.99 12.37 6.27
CA LYS A 67 9.60 12.92 7.50
C LYS A 67 10.78 13.82 7.17
N GLY A 68 10.99 14.86 7.99
CA GLY A 68 12.15 15.75 7.85
C GLY A 68 12.11 16.64 6.61
N LYS A 69 10.92 17.01 6.12
CA LYS A 69 10.75 17.88 4.94
C LYS A 69 11.58 19.17 5.11
N GLY A 70 12.39 19.50 4.10
CA GLY A 70 13.26 20.67 4.11
C GLY A 70 14.60 20.49 4.82
N THR A 71 14.93 19.27 5.28
CA THR A 71 16.21 18.96 5.92
C THR A 71 17.06 17.99 5.09
N TYR A 72 18.33 17.82 5.46
CA TYR A 72 19.21 16.81 4.86
C TYR A 72 18.74 15.36 5.10
N ALA A 73 17.86 15.16 6.09
CA ALA A 73 17.29 13.88 6.49
C ALA A 73 15.86 13.69 5.94
N TRP A 74 15.49 14.39 4.86
CA TRP A 74 14.18 14.24 4.25
C TRP A 74 14.03 12.83 3.66
N VAL A 75 13.02 12.10 4.13
CA VAL A 75 12.63 10.78 3.63
C VAL A 75 11.16 10.79 3.20
N LYS A 76 10.82 10.03 2.16
CA LYS A 76 9.46 9.77 1.71
C LYS A 76 9.30 8.30 1.37
N GLU A 77 8.19 7.70 1.80
CA GLU A 77 7.91 6.27 1.60
C GLU A 77 6.45 6.04 1.20
N LYS A 78 6.16 4.95 0.50
CA LYS A 78 4.78 4.48 0.27
C LYS A 78 4.45 3.37 1.25
N LEU A 79 3.89 3.76 2.41
CA LEU A 79 3.55 2.86 3.52
C LEU A 79 2.06 2.51 3.52
N ASP A 80 1.21 3.50 3.29
CA ASP A 80 -0.23 3.29 3.10
C ASP A 80 -0.57 2.72 1.72
N ARG A 81 -1.48 1.72 1.66
CA ARG A 81 -1.93 1.08 0.42
C ARG A 81 -3.42 0.75 0.44
N ILE A 82 -3.96 0.51 -0.75
CA ILE A 82 -5.28 -0.12 -0.94
C ILE A 82 -5.02 -1.43 -1.68
N MET A 83 -5.29 -2.55 -1.02
CA MET A 83 -5.12 -3.88 -1.58
C MET A 83 -6.46 -4.56 -1.75
N ALA A 84 -6.62 -5.34 -2.82
CA ALA A 84 -7.84 -6.08 -3.05
C ALA A 84 -7.55 -7.47 -3.63
N ASN A 85 -8.45 -8.41 -3.40
CA ASN A 85 -8.37 -9.71 -4.05
C ASN A 85 -9.01 -9.67 -5.45
N ALA A 86 -8.77 -10.72 -6.23
CA ALA A 86 -9.32 -10.85 -7.58
C ALA A 86 -10.86 -10.74 -7.62
N THR A 87 -11.58 -11.27 -6.62
CA THR A 87 -13.04 -11.20 -6.54
C THR A 87 -13.56 -9.77 -6.39
N TRP A 88 -12.87 -8.94 -5.59
CA TRP A 88 -13.21 -7.52 -5.48
C TRP A 88 -12.95 -6.78 -6.80
N ILE A 89 -11.80 -7.02 -7.41
CA ILE A 89 -11.43 -6.38 -8.69
C ILE A 89 -12.41 -6.75 -9.81
N SER A 90 -12.84 -8.02 -9.89
CA SER A 90 -13.84 -8.44 -10.88
C SER A 90 -15.21 -7.81 -10.63
N LYS A 91 -15.57 -7.59 -9.37
CA LYS A 91 -16.87 -7.02 -8.99
C LYS A 91 -16.91 -5.51 -9.22
N PHE A 92 -15.82 -4.82 -8.91
CA PHE A 92 -15.65 -3.38 -9.09
C PHE A 92 -14.64 -3.13 -10.21
N ASN A 93 -15.03 -3.49 -11.44
CA ASN A 93 -14.17 -3.47 -12.64
C ASN A 93 -13.59 -2.09 -12.97
N SER A 94 -14.12 -1.04 -12.33
CA SER A 94 -13.71 0.34 -12.47
C SER A 94 -13.67 0.98 -11.08
N TYR A 95 -12.58 1.64 -10.76
CA TYR A 95 -12.43 2.41 -9.54
C TYR A 95 -11.53 3.60 -9.79
N LYS A 96 -11.65 4.62 -8.95
CA LYS A 96 -10.68 5.71 -8.84
C LYS A 96 -10.10 5.69 -7.44
N ALA A 97 -8.78 5.72 -7.35
CA ALA A 97 -8.09 5.87 -6.07
C ALA A 97 -7.10 7.04 -6.14
N TYR A 98 -7.00 7.79 -5.07
CA TYR A 98 -6.18 9.00 -5.00
C TYR A 98 -5.40 9.07 -3.69
N ASN A 99 -4.14 9.48 -3.79
CA ASN A 99 -3.35 9.92 -2.66
C ASN A 99 -3.47 11.44 -2.53
N LEU A 100 -4.17 11.89 -1.48
CA LEU A 100 -4.48 13.29 -1.25
C LEU A 100 -3.38 13.93 -0.40
N SER A 101 -2.90 15.10 -0.81
CA SER A 101 -1.90 15.84 -0.03
C SER A 101 -2.47 16.30 1.32
N MET A 102 -1.73 16.02 2.40
CA MET A 102 -2.03 16.54 3.75
C MET A 102 -0.82 17.30 4.33
N PHE A 103 -1.13 18.40 5.05
CA PHE A 103 -0.14 19.28 5.66
C PHE A 103 0.08 19.00 7.16
N SER A 104 -0.99 18.61 7.87
CA SER A 104 -0.98 18.41 9.32
C SER A 104 -0.50 17.02 9.76
N SER A 105 -0.30 16.09 8.82
CA SER A 105 0.18 14.74 9.08
C SER A 105 1.42 14.44 8.24
N ASN A 106 2.28 13.56 8.76
CA ASN A 106 3.33 12.92 8.00
C ASN A 106 2.78 11.87 7.03
N HIS A 107 1.56 11.37 7.26
CA HIS A 107 0.82 10.54 6.31
C HIS A 107 -0.13 11.36 5.43
N SER A 108 -0.37 10.85 4.22
CA SER A 108 -1.35 11.37 3.28
C SER A 108 -2.56 10.42 3.19
N PRO A 109 -3.80 10.91 3.29
CA PRO A 109 -4.96 10.05 3.20
C PRO A 109 -5.14 9.49 1.78
N LEU A 110 -5.48 8.21 1.74
CA LEU A 110 -5.92 7.52 0.53
C LEU A 110 -7.44 7.65 0.39
N PHE A 111 -7.93 7.99 -0.80
CA PHE A 111 -9.35 8.01 -1.13
C PHE A 111 -9.63 6.95 -2.20
N LEU A 112 -10.76 6.25 -2.09
CA LEU A 112 -11.20 5.22 -3.02
C LEU A 112 -12.68 5.46 -3.35
N ASP A 113 -12.96 5.50 -4.64
CA ASP A 113 -14.28 5.67 -5.22
C ASP A 113 -14.54 4.51 -6.19
N PRO A 114 -15.26 3.45 -5.76
CA PRO A 114 -15.67 2.38 -6.65
C PRO A 114 -16.71 2.92 -7.64
N ILE A 115 -16.45 2.76 -8.93
CA ILE A 115 -17.41 3.12 -9.98
C ILE A 115 -18.29 1.90 -10.19
N VAL A 116 -19.52 1.97 -9.69
CA VAL A 116 -20.58 0.97 -9.87
C VAL A 116 -21.43 1.28 -11.09
#